data_AF-A0A1Y4AI94-F1
#
_entry.id   AF-A0A1Y4AI94-F1
#
_cell.length_a   1.000
_cell.length_b   1.000
_cell.length_c   1.000
_cell.angle_alpha   90.00
_cell.angle_beta   90.00
_cell.angle_gamma   90.00
#
_symmetry.space_group_name_H-M   'P 1'
#
loop_
_entity.id
_entity.type
_entity.pdbx_description
1 polymer ?
#
loop_
_entity_poly.entity_id
_entity_poly.type
_entity_poly.pdbx_seq_one_letter_code
_entity_poly.pdbx_strand_id
1 'polypeptide(L)'
;MHPRRPTKKCIQEITILNKSGASKSYFSCYTDRTRSLRSFSGAVYDEQGKLIRKLKRSDLQYTEYSSSSLAQDGAVYYLQVDVPQSCYTVRFEHEIAHRNGILTFPVFLPQSSTATALLSGSYTITLPRNIPFGWKSLRAGEPEHDSTEETETYRWRLEGVPAVCSETSSPPLIDLVPVVYAVPHRFEYEKTQGSMENWESYGRWQCSLLEGRDLLPEELRAEVHRRTDALGTPREKVRALYDYLGETTRYVSIQLGIGGLQPMPAEEVFRTKFGDCKALSNYLKACLRSAASPPTTR
;
A
#
# COMPACT_ATOMS: atom_id res chain seq x y z
N MET A 1 20.28 13.04 1.32
CA MET A 1 20.43 12.00 2.35
C MET A 1 19.07 11.36 2.56
N HIS A 2 18.92 10.04 2.41
CA HIS A 2 17.61 9.38 2.59
C HIS A 2 17.46 8.91 4.05
N PRO A 3 16.29 9.07 4.68
CA PRO A 3 16.06 8.52 6.02
C PRO A 3 16.10 6.98 5.93
N ARG A 4 17.20 6.39 6.38
CA ARG A 4 17.41 4.92 6.31
C ARG A 4 16.61 4.13 7.33
N ARG A 5 16.16 4.78 8.41
CA ARG A 5 15.43 4.16 9.53
C ARG A 5 14.33 5.07 10.10
N PRO A 6 13.31 5.43 9.31
CA PRO A 6 12.23 6.25 9.83
C PRO A 6 11.37 5.45 10.82
N THR A 7 10.78 6.16 11.78
CA THR A 7 9.84 5.61 12.76
C THR A 7 8.50 6.30 12.62
N LYS A 8 7.41 5.53 12.65
CA LYS A 8 6.05 6.04 12.72
C LYS A 8 5.50 5.75 14.10
N LYS A 9 5.20 6.80 14.88
CA LYS A 9 4.41 6.69 16.09
C LYS A 9 2.96 7.03 15.77
N CYS A 10 2.01 6.24 16.27
CA CYS A 10 0.59 6.51 16.09
C CYS A 10 -0.17 6.19 17.38
N ILE A 11 -0.99 7.18 17.76
CA ILE A 11 -1.91 7.13 18.88
C ILE A 11 -3.32 7.28 18.28
N GLN A 12 -4.21 6.40 18.66
CA GLN A 12 -5.61 6.45 18.27
C GLN A 12 -6.47 6.24 19.52
N GLU A 13 -7.47 7.10 19.69
CA GLU A 13 -8.43 7.03 20.78
C GLU A 13 -9.82 7.10 20.18
N ILE A 14 -10.66 6.11 20.52
CA ILE A 14 -11.98 5.93 19.92
C ILE A 14 -12.96 5.69 21.05
N THR A 15 -13.94 6.58 21.18
CA THR A 15 -15.10 6.36 22.04
C THR A 15 -16.20 5.67 21.25
N ILE A 16 -16.60 4.49 21.71
CA ILE A 16 -17.76 3.76 21.21
C ILE A 16 -18.97 4.23 22.01
N LEU A 17 -20.01 4.68 21.32
CA LEU A 17 -21.23 5.21 21.96
C LEU A 17 -22.35 4.18 22.08
N ASN A 18 -22.30 3.11 21.28
CA ASN A 18 -23.30 2.06 21.28
C ASN A 18 -22.75 0.74 20.69
N LYS A 19 -23.53 -0.33 20.80
CA LYS A 19 -23.15 -1.67 20.35
C LYS A 19 -22.86 -1.77 18.85
N SER A 20 -23.50 -0.98 17.99
CA SER A 20 -23.25 -1.06 16.53
C SER A 20 -21.86 -0.51 16.15
N GLY A 21 -21.24 0.30 17.02
CA GLY A 21 -19.87 0.76 16.86
C GLY A 21 -18.80 -0.21 17.34
N ALA A 22 -19.14 -1.34 17.98
CA ALA A 22 -18.17 -2.21 18.64
C ALA A 22 -17.09 -2.78 17.70
N SER A 23 -17.39 -2.98 16.41
CA SER A 23 -16.41 -3.39 15.39
C SER A 23 -15.32 -2.35 15.13
N LYS A 24 -15.52 -1.09 15.54
CA LYS A 24 -14.51 -0.01 15.43
C LYS A 24 -13.47 -0.07 16.56
N SER A 25 -13.70 -0.88 17.59
CA SER A 25 -12.74 -1.20 18.66
C SER A 25 -11.72 -2.23 18.20
N TYR A 26 -11.13 -2.00 17.03
CA TYR A 26 -10.25 -2.94 16.36
C TYR A 26 -8.90 -2.28 16.07
N PHE A 27 -7.84 -2.95 16.48
CA PHE A 27 -6.47 -2.60 16.12
C PHE A 27 -5.99 -3.52 14.99
N SER A 28 -5.32 -2.94 14.00
CA SER A 28 -4.59 -3.68 12.97
C SER A 28 -3.31 -2.94 12.58
N CYS A 29 -2.23 -3.70 12.46
CA CYS A 29 -0.93 -3.20 12.04
C CYS A 29 -0.27 -4.20 11.09
N TYR A 30 -0.15 -3.81 9.83
CA TYR A 30 0.60 -4.54 8.83
C TYR A 30 2.11 -4.39 9.05
N THR A 31 2.83 -5.49 8.90
CA THR A 31 4.29 -5.61 8.98
C THR A 31 4.80 -6.45 7.82
N ASP A 32 6.04 -6.24 7.41
CA ASP A 32 6.69 -6.98 6.33
C ASP A 32 8.22 -6.93 6.55
N ARG A 33 9.00 -7.35 5.55
CA ARG A 33 10.47 -7.30 5.61
C ARG A 33 11.05 -5.90 5.81
N THR A 34 10.31 -4.86 5.44
CA THR A 34 10.68 -3.44 5.55
C THR A 34 10.05 -2.75 6.76
N ARG A 35 9.02 -3.32 7.40
CA ARG A 35 8.25 -2.70 8.49
C ARG A 35 8.08 -3.65 9.66
N SER A 36 8.51 -3.22 10.84
CA SER A 36 8.35 -4.00 12.06
C SER A 36 7.61 -3.21 13.14
N LEU A 37 6.64 -3.86 13.80
CA LEU A 37 6.01 -3.32 15.00
C LEU A 37 7.04 -3.28 16.12
N ARG A 38 7.47 -2.10 16.56
CA ARG A 38 8.48 -1.90 17.61
C ARG A 38 7.86 -1.94 19.00
N SER A 39 6.75 -1.24 19.19
CA SER A 39 6.02 -1.18 20.47
C SER A 39 4.52 -1.15 20.25
N PHE A 40 3.78 -1.64 21.24
CA PHE A 40 2.33 -1.54 21.32
C PHE A 40 1.91 -1.44 22.79
N SER A 41 1.02 -0.51 23.09
CA SER A 41 0.26 -0.42 24.32
C SER A 41 -1.16 0.03 24.03
N GLY A 42 -2.10 -0.45 24.82
CA GLY A 42 -3.46 0.07 24.76
C GLY A 42 -4.11 0.13 26.12
N ALA A 43 -5.26 0.78 26.16
CA ALA A 43 -6.07 0.94 27.35
C ALA A 43 -7.53 1.00 26.96
N VAL A 44 -8.38 0.51 27.85
CA VAL A 44 -9.83 0.60 27.74
C VAL A 44 -10.33 1.32 28.98
N TYR A 45 -11.20 2.30 28.77
CA TYR A 45 -11.81 3.14 29.79
C TYR A 45 -13.33 2.99 29.74
N ASP A 46 -13.98 3.04 30.89
CA ASP A 46 -15.44 3.11 30.97
C ASP A 46 -15.97 4.50 30.57
N GLU A 47 -17.30 4.66 30.60
CA GLU A 47 -17.99 5.91 30.26
C GLU A 47 -17.63 7.09 31.18
N GLN A 48 -17.12 6.83 32.39
CA GLN A 48 -16.60 7.86 33.31
C GLN A 48 -15.11 8.16 33.10
N GLY A 49 -14.46 7.52 32.14
CA GLY A 49 -13.03 7.67 31.89
C GLY A 49 -12.13 6.92 32.88
N LYS A 50 -12.69 6.02 33.69
CA LYS A 50 -11.90 5.16 34.59
C LYS A 50 -11.32 4.00 33.80
N LEU A 51 -10.05 3.74 34.01
CA LEU A 51 -9.32 2.64 33.38
C LEU A 51 -9.90 1.28 33.83
N ILE A 52 -10.39 0.49 32.88
CA ILE A 52 -10.93 -0.85 33.14
C ILE A 52 -9.98 -1.97 32.71
N ARG A 53 -9.18 -1.77 31.66
CA ARG A 53 -8.26 -2.80 31.14
C ARG A 53 -7.05 -2.16 30.48
N LYS A 54 -5.85 -2.70 30.74
CA LYS A 54 -4.65 -2.41 29.96
C LYS A 54 -4.46 -3.49 28.90
N LEU A 55 -4.05 -3.08 27.71
CA LEU A 55 -3.74 -3.95 26.58
C LEU A 55 -2.24 -3.92 26.33
N LYS A 56 -1.65 -5.09 26.12
CA LYS A 56 -0.22 -5.28 25.92
C LYS A 56 0.02 -5.96 24.58
N ARG A 57 1.26 -5.93 24.11
CA ARG A 57 1.65 -6.59 22.86
C ARG A 57 1.31 -8.09 22.85
N SER A 58 1.39 -8.76 24.00
CA SER A 58 1.04 -10.18 24.15
C SER A 58 -0.44 -10.49 23.90
N ASP A 59 -1.32 -9.47 23.94
CA ASP A 59 -2.74 -9.65 23.66
C ASP A 59 -3.03 -9.65 22.15
N LEU A 60 -2.09 -9.16 21.34
CA LEU A 60 -2.23 -9.11 19.89
C LEU A 60 -2.20 -10.52 19.29
N GLN A 61 -3.13 -10.77 18.38
CA GLN A 61 -3.08 -11.90 17.48
C GLN A 61 -2.14 -11.58 16.31
N TYR A 62 -1.58 -12.62 15.69
CA TYR A 62 -0.67 -12.52 14.56
C TYR A 62 -1.11 -13.47 13.47
N THR A 63 -1.15 -12.98 12.23
CA THR A 63 -1.44 -13.83 11.07
C THR A 63 -0.64 -13.40 9.84
N GLU A 64 -0.11 -14.39 9.13
CA GLU A 64 0.46 -14.27 7.78
C GLU A 64 -0.57 -14.63 6.70
N TYR A 65 -1.75 -15.11 7.11
CA TYR A 65 -2.79 -15.55 6.21
C TYR A 65 -3.35 -14.37 5.40
N SER A 66 -3.40 -14.54 4.09
CA SER A 66 -4.20 -13.72 3.17
C SER A 66 -5.14 -14.63 2.42
N SER A 67 -6.42 -14.29 2.41
CA SER A 67 -7.43 -15.01 1.61
C SER A 67 -7.30 -14.74 0.10
N SER A 68 -6.56 -13.70 -0.29
CA SER A 68 -6.47 -13.21 -1.67
C SER A 68 -5.10 -13.39 -2.32
N SER A 69 -4.09 -13.84 -1.57
CA SER A 69 -2.71 -14.04 -2.06
C SER A 69 -2.18 -15.43 -1.72
N LEU A 70 -1.54 -16.08 -2.70
CA LEU A 70 -0.95 -17.41 -2.49
C LEU A 70 0.36 -17.32 -1.69
N ALA A 71 1.13 -16.26 -1.91
CA ALA A 71 2.38 -16.01 -1.21
C ALA A 71 2.57 -14.50 -0.98
N GLN A 72 2.83 -14.14 0.26
CA GLN A 72 3.19 -12.78 0.68
C GLN A 72 4.23 -12.85 1.79
N ASP A 73 4.99 -11.77 1.97
CA ASP A 73 5.96 -11.62 3.07
C ASP A 73 5.45 -10.66 4.16
N GLY A 74 4.18 -10.29 4.05
CA GLY A 74 3.46 -9.47 5.00
C GLY A 74 2.75 -10.29 6.07
N ALA A 75 2.65 -9.70 7.25
CA ALA A 75 1.88 -10.22 8.38
C ALA A 75 1.12 -9.09 9.06
N VAL A 76 0.00 -9.43 9.70
CA VAL A 76 -0.85 -8.48 10.41
C VAL A 76 -0.88 -8.84 11.88
N TYR A 77 -0.51 -7.88 12.73
CA TYR A 77 -0.90 -7.89 14.13
C TYR A 77 -2.28 -7.30 14.26
N TYR A 78 -3.17 -7.94 15.00
CA TYR A 78 -4.53 -7.44 15.19
C TYR A 78 -5.08 -7.74 16.58
N LEU A 79 -6.08 -6.96 16.99
CA LEU A 79 -6.80 -7.15 18.24
C LEU A 79 -8.20 -6.56 18.13
N GLN A 80 -9.22 -7.40 18.29
CA GLN A 80 -10.58 -6.95 18.55
C GLN A 80 -10.75 -6.77 20.06
N VAL A 81 -11.24 -5.60 20.49
CA VAL A 81 -11.48 -5.31 21.90
C VAL A 81 -12.98 -5.37 22.16
N ASP A 82 -13.41 -6.49 22.72
CA ASP A 82 -14.80 -6.69 23.12
C ASP A 82 -15.03 -6.22 24.55
N VAL A 83 -15.97 -5.29 24.72
CA VAL A 83 -16.38 -4.74 26.01
C VAL A 83 -17.88 -4.96 26.18
N PRO A 84 -18.35 -5.52 27.31
CA PRO A 84 -19.78 -5.78 27.52
C PRO A 84 -20.66 -4.51 27.55
N GLN A 85 -20.05 -3.37 27.92
CA GLN A 85 -20.71 -2.07 28.02
C GLN A 85 -20.96 -1.47 26.64
N SER A 86 -22.04 -0.70 26.52
CA SER A 86 -22.40 -0.03 25.26
C SER A 86 -21.58 1.25 25.00
N CYS A 87 -21.07 1.89 26.05
CA CYS A 87 -20.26 3.10 25.97
C CYS A 87 -18.90 2.89 26.66
N TYR A 88 -17.81 3.11 25.94
CA TYR A 88 -16.44 2.95 26.44
C TYR A 88 -15.45 3.60 25.48
N THR A 89 -14.24 3.87 25.95
CA THR A 89 -13.15 4.40 25.11
C THR A 89 -12.02 3.40 25.00
N VAL A 90 -11.54 3.15 23.78
CA VAL A 90 -10.32 2.38 23.53
C VAL A 90 -9.23 3.32 23.08
N ARG A 91 -8.03 3.11 23.59
CA ARG A 91 -6.83 3.83 23.17
C ARG A 91 -5.77 2.82 22.73
N PHE A 92 -5.22 3.02 21.55
CA PHE A 92 -4.09 2.27 21.02
C PHE A 92 -2.92 3.22 20.77
N GLU A 93 -1.74 2.80 21.18
CA GLU A 93 -0.48 3.46 20.89
C GLU A 93 0.51 2.44 20.37
N HIS A 94 1.14 2.73 19.24
CA HIS A 94 2.12 1.84 18.64
C HIS A 94 3.18 2.61 17.88
N GLU A 95 4.34 1.95 17.73
CA GLU A 95 5.43 2.47 16.91
C GLU A 95 5.85 1.43 15.87
N ILE A 96 5.96 1.87 14.62
CA ILE A 96 6.45 1.07 13.50
C ILE A 96 7.84 1.58 13.13
N ALA A 97 8.81 0.67 13.09
CA ALA A 97 10.14 0.95 12.57
C ALA A 97 10.23 0.48 11.12
N HIS A 98 10.70 1.38 10.25
CA HIS A 98 10.97 1.09 8.84
C HIS A 98 12.45 0.79 8.63
N ARG A 99 12.74 -0.17 7.75
CA ARG A 99 14.08 -0.60 7.36
C ARG A 99 14.16 -0.58 5.84
N ASN A 100 15.33 -0.25 5.30
CA ASN A 100 15.59 -0.23 3.85
C ASN A 100 14.69 0.76 3.07
N GLY A 101 14.36 1.88 3.72
CA GLY A 101 13.66 3.02 3.13
C GLY A 101 12.13 2.90 3.10
N ILE A 102 11.49 3.92 2.53
CA ILE A 102 10.04 4.06 2.41
C ILE A 102 9.69 4.64 1.04
N LEU A 103 8.67 4.10 0.38
CA LEU A 103 8.16 4.65 -0.87
C LEU A 103 7.28 5.88 -0.62
N THR A 104 6.48 5.84 0.44
CA THR A 104 5.55 6.91 0.82
C THR A 104 5.62 7.12 2.32
N PHE A 105 5.31 8.34 2.77
CA PHE A 105 4.99 8.54 4.18
C PHE A 105 3.59 7.96 4.46
N PRO A 106 3.30 7.55 5.71
CA PRO A 106 1.97 7.05 6.07
C PRO A 106 0.89 8.08 5.74
N VAL A 107 -0.16 7.67 5.02
CA VAL A 107 -1.30 8.54 4.74
C VAL A 107 -1.98 8.92 6.06
N PHE A 108 -2.26 10.21 6.23
CA PHE A 108 -3.10 10.68 7.34
C PHE A 108 -4.55 10.66 6.89
N LEU A 109 -5.30 9.67 7.40
CA LEU A 109 -6.73 9.49 7.20
C LEU A 109 -7.36 9.23 8.58
N PRO A 110 -7.59 10.27 9.38
CA PRO A 110 -8.06 10.11 10.77
C PRO A 110 -9.51 9.60 10.86
N GLN A 111 -10.32 9.80 9.81
CA GLN A 111 -11.68 9.28 9.71
C GLN A 111 -11.76 8.20 8.62
N SER A 112 -11.57 6.94 9.02
CA SER A 112 -11.52 5.79 8.11
C SER A 112 -12.85 5.02 7.97
N SER A 113 -13.92 5.47 8.64
CA SER A 113 -15.26 4.88 8.52
C SER A 113 -16.36 5.94 8.61
N THR A 114 -17.54 5.61 8.10
CA THR A 114 -18.77 6.41 8.28
C THR A 114 -19.26 6.32 9.73
N ALA A 115 -20.14 7.23 10.13
CA ALA A 115 -20.66 7.32 11.50
C ALA A 115 -19.57 7.41 12.59
N THR A 116 -18.45 8.07 12.28
CA THR A 116 -17.39 8.42 13.22
C THR A 116 -17.03 9.89 13.00
N ALA A 117 -17.16 10.71 14.04
CA ALA A 117 -16.65 12.08 14.05
C ALA A 117 -15.21 12.10 14.55
N LEU A 118 -14.41 13.08 14.09
CA LEU A 118 -13.09 13.35 14.62
C LEU A 118 -13.15 14.54 15.57
N LEU A 119 -12.91 14.31 16.86
CA LEU A 119 -12.84 15.40 17.85
C LEU A 119 -11.58 16.23 17.66
N SER A 120 -10.42 15.57 17.57
CA SER A 120 -9.14 16.18 17.29
C SER A 120 -8.21 15.18 16.61
N GLY A 121 -7.38 15.64 15.69
CA GLY A 121 -6.36 14.83 15.03
C GLY A 121 -5.15 15.67 14.65
N SER A 122 -3.96 15.07 14.74
CA SER A 122 -2.73 15.69 14.27
C SER A 122 -1.87 14.72 13.49
N TYR A 123 -1.23 15.24 12.45
CA TYR A 123 -0.22 14.53 11.68
C TYR A 123 1.04 15.36 11.62
N THR A 124 2.16 14.78 12.07
CA THR A 124 3.44 15.47 12.11
C THR A 124 4.47 14.68 11.30
N ILE A 125 5.13 15.37 10.38
CA ILE A 125 6.30 14.87 9.66
C ILE A 125 7.50 15.70 10.12
N THR A 126 8.51 15.04 10.66
CA THR A 126 9.79 15.66 11.02
C THR A 126 10.90 15.04 10.20
N LEU A 127 11.69 15.89 9.53
CA LEU A 127 12.78 15.50 8.63
C LEU A 127 14.05 16.24 9.03
N PRO A 128 15.25 15.70 8.70
CA PRO A 128 16.45 16.52 8.70
C PRO A 128 16.28 17.74 7.81
N ARG A 129 16.92 18.85 8.17
CA ARG A 129 16.82 20.10 7.43
C ARG A 129 17.21 19.94 5.95
N ASN A 130 16.53 20.66 5.06
CA ASN A 130 16.76 20.66 3.62
C ASN A 130 16.53 19.29 2.94
N ILE A 131 15.69 18.42 3.50
CA ILE A 131 15.25 17.18 2.84
C ILE A 131 13.91 17.44 2.13
N PRO A 132 13.90 17.57 0.79
CA PRO A 132 12.68 17.89 0.07
C PRO A 132 11.73 16.69 0.06
N PHE A 133 10.44 17.00 0.17
CA PHE A 133 9.36 16.04 0.06
C PHE A 133 8.11 16.72 -0.50
N GLY A 134 7.22 15.92 -1.08
CA GLY A 134 5.97 16.39 -1.65
C GLY A 134 4.81 16.01 -0.73
N TRP A 135 3.79 16.86 -0.67
CA TRP A 135 2.55 16.56 0.03
C TRP A 135 1.34 17.09 -0.73
N LYS A 136 0.19 16.47 -0.48
CA LYS A 136 -1.11 16.90 -0.97
C LYS A 136 -2.14 16.73 0.12
N SER A 137 -2.78 17.83 0.50
CA SER A 137 -3.91 17.84 1.42
C SER A 137 -5.22 17.86 0.65
N LEU A 138 -6.19 17.07 1.09
CA LEU A 138 -7.59 17.17 0.70
C LEU A 138 -8.39 17.52 1.96
N ARG A 139 -9.05 18.68 1.99
CA ARG A 139 -9.88 19.15 3.14
C ARG A 139 -9.15 19.20 4.49
N ALA A 140 -7.83 19.13 4.51
CA ALA A 140 -7.01 19.17 5.72
C ALA A 140 -6.22 20.49 5.90
N GLY A 141 -6.35 21.41 4.94
CA GLY A 141 -5.59 22.66 4.93
C GLY A 141 -4.09 22.46 4.68
N GLU A 142 -3.34 23.54 4.90
CA GLU A 142 -1.87 23.54 4.85
C GLU A 142 -1.28 23.18 6.22
N PRO A 143 -0.07 22.60 6.27
CA PRO A 143 0.60 22.34 7.53
C PRO A 143 1.12 23.63 8.18
N GLU A 144 1.09 23.66 9.51
CA GLU A 144 2.02 24.49 10.27
C GLU A 144 3.46 24.02 9.98
N HIS A 145 4.39 24.96 9.84
CA HIS A 145 5.79 24.66 9.54
C HIS A 145 6.73 25.34 10.54
N ASP A 146 7.53 24.54 11.22
CA ASP A 146 8.58 24.96 12.13
C ASP A 146 9.93 24.42 11.68
N SER A 147 11.00 25.18 11.89
CA SER A 147 12.36 24.74 11.57
C SER A 147 13.33 25.03 12.71
N THR A 148 14.29 24.13 12.89
CA THR A 148 15.45 24.28 13.77
C THR A 148 16.73 24.22 12.93
N GLU A 149 17.90 24.35 13.56
CA GLU A 149 19.17 24.17 12.83
C GLU A 149 19.31 22.77 12.23
N GLU A 150 18.71 21.75 12.85
CA GLU A 150 18.86 20.34 12.48
C GLU A 150 17.67 19.76 11.71
N THR A 151 16.45 20.26 11.94
CA THR A 151 15.22 19.61 11.47
C THR A 151 14.17 20.58 10.94
N GLU A 152 13.31 20.09 10.05
CA GLU A 152 12.08 20.73 9.62
C GLU A 152 10.87 19.90 10.06
N THR A 153 9.85 20.54 10.60
CA THR A 153 8.63 19.89 11.11
C THR A 153 7.40 20.49 10.45
N TYR A 154 6.56 19.62 9.88
CA TYR A 154 5.31 19.95 9.23
C TYR A 154 4.16 19.31 9.99
N ARG A 155 3.16 20.09 10.41
CA ARG A 155 2.06 19.62 11.25
C ARG A 155 0.70 20.03 10.69
N TRP A 156 -0.12 19.03 10.37
CA TRP A 156 -1.54 19.22 10.13
C TRP A 156 -2.31 19.03 11.43
N ARG A 157 -3.29 19.90 11.69
CA ARG A 157 -4.21 19.79 12.83
C ARG A 157 -5.64 19.89 12.32
N LEU A 158 -6.49 19.04 12.87
CA LEU A 158 -7.92 19.00 12.59
C LEU A 158 -8.66 18.96 13.91
N GLU A 159 -9.74 19.72 14.00
CA GLU A 159 -10.62 19.77 15.16
C GLU A 159 -12.07 19.71 14.70
N GLY A 160 -12.89 18.94 15.41
CA GLY A 160 -14.35 18.91 15.21
C GLY A 160 -14.81 18.53 13.80
N VAL A 161 -14.19 17.54 13.15
CA VAL A 161 -14.67 17.06 11.84
C VAL A 161 -15.92 16.19 12.04
N PRO A 162 -17.07 16.54 11.43
CA PRO A 162 -18.32 15.81 11.64
C PRO A 162 -18.28 14.41 11.04
N ALA A 163 -19.10 13.52 11.63
CA ALA A 163 -19.29 12.18 11.08
C ALA A 163 -19.94 12.23 9.70
N VAL A 164 -19.42 11.44 8.76
CA VAL A 164 -20.05 11.23 7.46
C VAL A 164 -21.13 10.16 7.58
N CYS A 165 -22.35 10.47 7.15
CA CYS A 165 -23.45 9.52 7.08
C CYS A 165 -23.21 8.50 5.96
N SER A 166 -23.59 7.25 6.21
CA SER A 166 -23.56 6.21 5.18
C SER A 166 -24.80 6.34 4.31
N GLU A 167 -24.62 6.56 3.01
CA GLU A 167 -25.72 6.70 2.05
C GLU A 167 -25.51 5.79 0.86
N THR A 168 -26.59 5.22 0.34
CA THR A 168 -26.53 4.40 -0.87
C THR A 168 -26.05 5.25 -2.05
N SER A 169 -25.08 4.75 -2.81
CA SER A 169 -24.49 5.46 -3.94
C SER A 169 -23.76 6.76 -3.58
N SER A 170 -23.36 6.94 -2.31
CA SER A 170 -22.48 8.05 -1.94
C SER A 170 -21.12 7.91 -2.64
N PRO A 171 -20.40 9.03 -2.84
CA PRO A 171 -18.99 8.96 -3.21
C PRO A 171 -18.18 8.11 -2.20
N PRO A 172 -17.01 7.58 -2.59
CA PRO A 172 -16.08 6.94 -1.67
C PRO A 172 -15.75 7.86 -0.50
N LEU A 173 -15.65 7.31 0.72
CA LEU A 173 -15.42 8.09 1.94
C LEU A 173 -14.19 9.02 1.84
N ILE A 174 -13.13 8.57 1.15
CA ILE A 174 -11.89 9.33 0.94
C ILE A 174 -12.12 10.68 0.24
N ASP A 175 -13.20 10.81 -0.53
CA ASP A 175 -13.57 12.04 -1.21
C ASP A 175 -14.36 13.00 -0.32
N LEU A 176 -14.78 12.57 0.87
CA LEU A 176 -15.66 13.32 1.78
C LEU A 176 -14.94 13.76 3.07
N VAL A 177 -13.80 13.18 3.38
CA VAL A 177 -13.07 13.42 4.65
C VAL A 177 -11.72 14.09 4.42
N PRO A 178 -11.12 14.69 5.48
CA PRO A 178 -9.75 15.19 5.42
C PRO A 178 -8.73 14.07 5.21
N VAL A 179 -7.77 14.31 4.31
CA VAL A 179 -6.68 13.39 3.98
C VAL A 179 -5.40 14.17 3.73
N VAL A 180 -4.26 13.65 4.19
CA VAL A 180 -2.94 14.14 3.78
C VAL A 180 -2.13 12.98 3.20
N TYR A 181 -1.73 13.15 1.94
CA TYR A 181 -0.74 12.31 1.28
C TYR A 181 0.62 13.00 1.36
N ALA A 182 1.68 12.25 1.63
CA ALA A 182 3.03 12.77 1.59
C ALA A 182 4.02 11.72 1.09
N VAL A 183 5.01 12.15 0.32
CA VAL A 183 5.99 11.29 -0.35
C VAL A 183 7.38 11.91 -0.25
N PRO A 184 8.44 11.11 0.01
CA PRO A 184 9.81 11.60 -0.11
C PRO A 184 10.12 11.91 -1.58
N HIS A 185 10.76 13.04 -1.88
CA HIS A 185 11.16 13.32 -3.27
C HIS A 185 12.18 12.29 -3.77
N ARG A 186 13.02 11.74 -2.89
CA ARG A 186 13.95 10.67 -3.24
C ARG A 186 13.88 9.56 -2.21
N PHE A 187 13.77 8.33 -2.69
CA PHE A 187 13.61 7.15 -1.84
C PHE A 187 14.56 6.02 -2.23
N GLU A 188 14.76 5.13 -1.27
CA GLU A 188 15.34 3.80 -1.48
C GLU A 188 14.25 2.79 -1.11
N TYR A 189 14.12 1.73 -1.91
CA TYR A 189 13.18 0.64 -1.64
C TYR A 189 13.75 -0.67 -2.18
N GLU A 190 13.92 -1.65 -1.30
CA GLU A 190 14.41 -2.99 -1.67
C GLU A 190 15.69 -2.95 -2.54
N LYS A 191 16.66 -2.09 -2.14
CA LYS A 191 17.95 -1.82 -2.83
C LYS A 191 17.86 -1.09 -4.17
N THR A 192 16.67 -0.64 -4.56
CA THR A 192 16.48 0.25 -5.71
C THR A 192 16.36 1.69 -5.23
N GLN A 193 16.65 2.65 -6.10
CA GLN A 193 16.55 4.08 -5.80
C GLN A 193 15.68 4.77 -6.85
N GLY A 194 14.80 5.65 -6.40
CA GLY A 194 13.88 6.37 -7.26
C GLY A 194 13.55 7.76 -6.73
N SER A 195 12.72 8.47 -7.49
CA SER A 195 12.27 9.82 -7.16
C SER A 195 10.74 9.93 -7.28
N MET A 196 10.11 10.66 -6.37
CA MET A 196 8.72 11.11 -6.45
C MET A 196 8.60 12.62 -6.62
N GLU A 197 9.67 13.29 -7.07
CA GLU A 197 9.66 14.72 -7.37
C GLU A 197 8.63 15.08 -8.45
N ASN A 198 8.46 14.20 -9.43
CA ASN A 198 7.45 14.32 -10.47
C ASN A 198 7.13 12.96 -11.10
N TRP A 199 6.05 12.90 -11.87
CA TRP A 199 5.59 11.69 -12.57
C TRP A 199 6.63 11.06 -13.49
N GLU A 200 7.42 11.89 -14.18
CA GLU A 200 8.44 11.40 -15.11
C GLU A 200 9.55 10.64 -14.37
N SER A 201 10.06 11.21 -13.28
CA SER A 201 11.10 10.61 -12.46
C SER A 201 10.65 9.32 -11.77
N TYR A 202 9.40 9.28 -11.30
CA TYR A 202 8.79 8.07 -10.75
C TYR A 202 8.57 7.00 -11.84
N GLY A 203 8.08 7.42 -13.00
CA GLY A 203 7.88 6.55 -14.17
C GLY A 203 9.19 5.92 -14.65
N ARG A 204 10.29 6.68 -14.69
CA ARG A 204 11.63 6.15 -15.02
C ARG A 204 12.06 5.03 -14.07
N TRP A 205 11.88 5.21 -12.77
CA TRP A 205 12.17 4.15 -11.79
C TRP A 205 11.25 2.93 -11.97
N GLN A 206 9.95 3.13 -12.16
CA GLN A 206 9.02 2.02 -12.43
C GLN A 206 9.40 1.25 -13.71
N CYS A 207 9.83 1.95 -14.76
CA CYS A 207 10.29 1.34 -16.00
C CYS A 207 11.60 0.56 -15.81
N SER A 208 12.53 1.03 -14.98
CA SER A 208 13.78 0.30 -14.74
C SER A 208 13.53 -1.04 -14.05
N LEU A 209 12.46 -1.17 -13.26
CA LEU A 209 12.04 -2.47 -12.70
C LEU A 209 11.64 -3.50 -13.76
N LEU A 210 11.27 -3.06 -14.98
CA LEU A 210 10.84 -3.91 -16.10
C LEU A 210 12.01 -4.37 -17.00
N GLU A 211 13.18 -3.75 -16.88
CA GLU A 211 14.32 -3.98 -17.78
C GLU A 211 14.76 -5.45 -17.77
N GLY A 212 14.90 -6.02 -18.98
CA GLY A 212 15.32 -7.42 -19.17
C GLY A 212 14.28 -8.47 -18.79
N ARG A 213 13.08 -8.06 -18.36
CA ARG A 213 12.04 -9.00 -17.89
C ARG A 213 11.03 -9.39 -18.96
N ASP A 214 11.12 -8.80 -20.15
CA ASP A 214 10.26 -9.04 -21.30
C ASP A 214 10.94 -9.89 -22.40
N LEU A 215 11.99 -10.62 -22.02
CA LEU A 215 12.68 -11.55 -22.90
C LEU A 215 11.86 -12.83 -23.06
N LEU A 216 11.67 -13.25 -24.32
CA LEU A 216 10.98 -14.49 -24.67
C LEU A 216 12.00 -15.56 -25.06
N PRO A 217 11.90 -16.80 -24.56
CA PRO A 217 12.64 -17.93 -25.10
C PRO A 217 12.19 -18.21 -26.54
N GLU A 218 13.05 -18.88 -27.32
CA GLU A 218 12.80 -19.12 -28.75
C GLU A 218 11.51 -19.91 -29.00
N GLU A 219 11.22 -20.91 -28.16
CA GLU A 219 9.99 -21.70 -28.30
C GLU A 219 8.73 -20.84 -28.16
N LEU A 220 8.76 -19.86 -27.26
CA LEU A 220 7.64 -18.94 -27.07
C LEU A 220 7.51 -17.95 -28.23
N ARG A 221 8.62 -17.47 -28.80
CA ARG A 221 8.57 -16.63 -30.01
C ARG A 221 7.94 -17.39 -31.17
N ALA A 222 8.35 -18.63 -31.39
CA ALA A 222 7.79 -19.49 -32.41
C ALA A 222 6.27 -19.72 -32.19
N GLU A 223 5.85 -19.95 -30.95
CA GLU A 223 4.44 -20.10 -30.60
C GLU A 223 3.62 -18.83 -30.84
N VAL A 224 4.18 -17.65 -30.52
CA VAL A 224 3.56 -16.35 -30.81
C VAL A 224 3.35 -16.20 -32.32
N HIS A 225 4.39 -16.39 -33.12
CA HIS A 225 4.33 -16.26 -34.59
C HIS A 225 3.34 -17.24 -35.21
N ARG A 226 3.38 -18.51 -34.78
CA ARG A 226 2.43 -19.54 -35.22
C ARG A 226 0.97 -19.12 -35.04
N ARG A 227 0.67 -18.37 -33.98
CA ARG A 227 -0.70 -17.88 -33.69
C ARG A 227 -1.05 -16.58 -34.40
N THR A 228 -0.06 -15.74 -34.73
CA THR A 228 -0.33 -14.36 -35.18
C THR A 228 -0.05 -14.09 -36.64
N ASP A 229 0.82 -14.85 -37.31
CA ASP A 229 1.33 -14.48 -38.64
C ASP A 229 0.25 -14.55 -39.74
N ALA A 230 -0.71 -15.47 -39.61
CA ALA A 230 -1.85 -15.59 -40.53
C ALA A 230 -2.98 -14.59 -40.25
N LEU A 231 -2.90 -13.82 -39.15
CA LEU A 231 -3.96 -12.89 -38.74
C LEU A 231 -3.73 -11.50 -39.36
N GLY A 232 -4.76 -10.98 -40.01
CA GLY A 232 -4.67 -9.76 -40.80
C GLY A 232 -4.71 -8.47 -39.97
N THR A 233 -5.36 -8.48 -38.81
CA THR A 233 -5.55 -7.26 -38.01
C THR A 233 -4.84 -7.28 -36.65
N PRO A 234 -4.38 -6.12 -36.13
CA PRO A 234 -3.84 -6.03 -34.78
C PRO A 234 -4.80 -6.56 -33.70
N ARG A 235 -6.11 -6.36 -33.88
CA ARG A 235 -7.14 -6.81 -32.94
C ARG A 235 -7.22 -8.34 -32.85
N GLU A 236 -7.13 -9.03 -33.99
CA GLU A 236 -7.11 -10.49 -34.03
C GLU A 236 -5.86 -11.06 -33.35
N LYS A 237 -4.69 -10.46 -33.60
CA LYS A 237 -3.44 -10.85 -32.94
C LYS A 237 -3.51 -10.67 -31.43
N VAL A 238 -4.02 -9.53 -30.96
CA VAL A 238 -4.24 -9.27 -29.52
C VAL A 238 -5.17 -10.31 -28.92
N ARG A 239 -6.30 -10.61 -29.58
CA ARG A 239 -7.26 -11.61 -29.10
C ARG A 239 -6.62 -12.99 -29.00
N ALA A 240 -5.94 -13.45 -30.05
CA ALA A 240 -5.30 -14.77 -30.06
C ALA A 240 -4.26 -14.94 -28.94
N LEU A 241 -3.48 -13.90 -28.65
CA LEU A 241 -2.49 -13.92 -27.57
C LEU A 241 -3.11 -13.79 -26.19
N TYR A 242 -4.20 -13.03 -26.06
CA TYR A 242 -4.96 -12.93 -24.81
C TYR A 242 -5.66 -14.25 -24.46
N ASP A 243 -6.27 -14.92 -25.46
CA ASP A 243 -6.88 -16.22 -25.29
C ASP A 243 -5.82 -17.27 -24.91
N TYR A 244 -4.67 -17.28 -25.60
CA TYR A 244 -3.52 -18.14 -25.25
C TYR A 244 -3.03 -17.92 -23.81
N LEU A 245 -2.95 -16.67 -23.36
CA LEU A 245 -2.59 -16.34 -21.97
C LEU A 245 -3.56 -17.02 -20.99
N GLY A 246 -4.87 -16.87 -21.22
CA GLY A 246 -5.91 -17.44 -20.37
C GLY A 246 -5.95 -18.97 -20.38
N GLU A 247 -5.67 -19.59 -21.52
CA GLU A 247 -5.62 -21.05 -21.69
C GLU A 247 -4.43 -21.69 -20.98
N THR A 248 -3.29 -20.99 -20.95
CA THR A 248 -2.01 -21.60 -20.54
C THR A 248 -1.46 -21.13 -19.21
N THR A 249 -1.99 -20.03 -18.66
CA THR A 249 -1.36 -19.36 -17.52
C THR A 249 -2.38 -19.03 -16.43
N ARG A 250 -2.11 -19.47 -15.20
CA ARG A 250 -2.97 -19.21 -14.05
C ARG A 250 -2.63 -17.90 -13.34
N TYR A 251 -3.65 -17.10 -13.02
CA TYR A 251 -3.47 -15.94 -12.15
C TYR A 251 -3.17 -16.37 -10.72
N VAL A 252 -2.10 -15.82 -10.14
CA VAL A 252 -1.71 -16.05 -8.76
C VAL A 252 -1.21 -14.73 -8.17
N SER A 253 -1.91 -14.22 -7.15
CA SER A 253 -1.50 -13.01 -6.44
C SER A 253 -0.28 -13.30 -5.55
N ILE A 254 0.85 -12.65 -5.86
CA ILE A 254 2.14 -12.79 -5.17
C ILE A 254 2.69 -11.39 -4.83
N GLN A 255 3.00 -11.14 -3.56
CA GLN A 255 3.54 -9.87 -3.08
C GLN A 255 4.74 -10.13 -2.17
N LEU A 256 5.92 -10.24 -2.76
CA LEU A 256 7.16 -10.53 -2.05
C LEU A 256 8.19 -9.43 -2.31
N GLY A 257 8.50 -8.61 -1.30
CA GLY A 257 9.46 -7.50 -1.41
C GLY A 257 9.27 -6.66 -2.68
N ILE A 258 10.36 -6.47 -3.44
CA ILE A 258 10.31 -5.74 -4.72
C ILE A 258 9.38 -6.37 -5.76
N GLY A 259 9.08 -7.68 -5.67
CA GLY A 259 8.11 -8.37 -6.52
C GLY A 259 6.69 -7.82 -6.39
N GLY A 260 6.38 -7.09 -5.32
CA GLY A 260 5.16 -6.28 -5.22
C GLY A 260 5.08 -5.12 -6.23
N LEU A 261 6.15 -4.82 -6.96
CA LEU A 261 6.23 -3.78 -8.00
C LEU A 261 6.91 -4.27 -9.30
N GLN A 262 7.90 -5.15 -9.18
CA GLN A 262 8.65 -5.73 -10.28
C GLN A 262 7.99 -7.04 -10.76
N PRO A 263 7.68 -7.20 -12.06
CA PRO A 263 7.03 -8.40 -12.58
C PRO A 263 7.96 -9.62 -12.50
N MET A 264 7.40 -10.82 -12.52
CA MET A 264 8.16 -12.02 -12.87
C MET A 264 8.63 -11.95 -14.33
N PRO A 265 9.84 -12.44 -14.68
CA PRO A 265 10.29 -12.48 -16.08
C PRO A 265 9.33 -13.28 -16.97
N ALA A 266 9.16 -12.85 -18.21
CA ALA A 266 8.26 -13.49 -19.18
C ALA A 266 8.63 -14.96 -19.44
N GLU A 267 9.93 -15.26 -19.54
CA GLU A 267 10.45 -16.64 -19.62
C GLU A 267 10.02 -17.51 -18.43
N GLU A 268 10.05 -16.96 -17.22
CA GLU A 268 9.68 -17.69 -16.01
C GLU A 268 8.16 -17.93 -15.96
N VAL A 269 7.33 -16.98 -16.40
CA VAL A 269 5.89 -17.17 -16.56
C VAL A 269 5.61 -18.27 -17.59
N PHE A 270 6.32 -18.28 -18.71
CA PHE A 270 6.21 -19.33 -19.72
C PHE A 270 6.57 -20.71 -19.18
N ARG A 271 7.62 -20.80 -18.36
CA ARG A 271 8.08 -22.05 -17.76
C ARG A 271 7.14 -22.58 -16.69
N THR A 272 6.65 -21.71 -15.82
CA THR A 272 5.88 -22.07 -14.62
C THR A 272 4.38 -22.06 -14.81
N LYS A 273 3.89 -21.40 -15.87
CA LYS A 273 2.47 -21.28 -16.22
C LYS A 273 1.63 -20.58 -15.15
N PHE A 274 2.22 -19.66 -14.38
CA PHE A 274 1.48 -18.76 -13.49
C PHE A 274 2.09 -17.37 -13.39
N GLY A 275 1.31 -16.40 -12.91
CA GLY A 275 1.80 -15.05 -12.61
C GLY A 275 0.78 -14.16 -11.92
N ASP A 276 1.25 -13.10 -11.27
CA ASP A 276 0.40 -12.04 -10.71
C ASP A 276 0.02 -11.01 -11.78
N CYS A 277 -0.72 -9.96 -11.40
CA CYS A 277 -1.17 -8.94 -12.36
C CYS A 277 -0.01 -8.33 -13.17
N LYS A 278 1.15 -8.09 -12.55
CA LYS A 278 2.30 -7.47 -13.22
C LYS A 278 3.00 -8.47 -14.13
N ALA A 279 3.19 -9.70 -13.66
CA ALA A 279 3.79 -10.78 -14.42
C ALA A 279 2.99 -11.04 -15.71
N LEU A 280 1.66 -11.20 -15.61
CA LEU A 280 0.83 -11.49 -16.77
C LEU A 280 0.74 -10.30 -17.74
N SER A 281 0.68 -9.07 -17.24
CA SER A 281 0.76 -7.87 -18.10
C SER A 281 2.10 -7.77 -18.83
N ASN A 282 3.22 -8.01 -18.14
CA ASN A 282 4.55 -7.99 -18.74
C ASN A 282 4.73 -9.12 -19.77
N TYR A 283 4.25 -10.32 -19.46
CA TYR A 283 4.30 -11.48 -20.34
C TYR A 283 3.49 -11.25 -21.63
N LEU A 284 2.24 -10.78 -21.52
CA LEU A 284 1.43 -10.46 -22.70
C LEU A 284 2.04 -9.32 -23.54
N LYS A 285 2.56 -8.27 -22.88
CA LYS A 285 3.29 -7.19 -23.56
C LYS A 285 4.47 -7.73 -24.37
N ALA A 286 5.24 -8.65 -23.81
CA ALA A 286 6.37 -9.27 -24.48
C ALA A 286 5.93 -10.08 -25.72
N CYS A 287 4.87 -10.89 -25.60
CA CYS A 287 4.27 -11.61 -26.72
C CYS A 287 3.78 -10.67 -27.83
N LEU A 288 3.09 -9.57 -27.47
CA LEU A 288 2.61 -8.57 -28.43
C LEU A 288 3.76 -7.88 -29.16
N ARG A 289 4.85 -7.56 -28.46
CA ARG A 289 6.06 -6.99 -29.06
C ARG A 289 6.70 -7.97 -30.07
N SER A 290 6.73 -9.25 -29.73
CA SER A 290 7.23 -10.29 -30.64
C SER A 290 6.36 -10.41 -31.89
N ALA A 291 5.03 -10.44 -31.75
CA ALA A 291 4.09 -10.53 -32.88
C ALA A 291 4.11 -9.32 -33.84
N ALA A 292 4.60 -8.17 -33.36
CA ALA A 292 4.80 -6.96 -34.17
C ALA A 292 6.17 -6.92 -34.86
N SER A 293 7.11 -7.77 -34.44
CA SER A 293 8.44 -7.88 -35.07
C SER A 293 8.38 -8.92 -36.19
N PRO A 294 9.13 -8.76 -37.30
CA PRO A 294 9.24 -9.83 -38.29
C PRO A 294 9.92 -11.07 -37.68
N PRO A 295 9.55 -12.30 -38.10
CA PRO A 295 10.23 -13.51 -37.64
C PRO A 295 11.72 -13.41 -37.97
N THR A 296 12.57 -13.74 -37.00
CA THR A 296 14.02 -13.76 -37.20
C THR A 296 14.35 -14.99 -38.04
N THR A 297 14.49 -14.82 -39.35
CA THR A 297 14.98 -15.86 -40.25
C THR A 297 16.41 -16.24 -39.84
N ARG A 298 16.59 -17.50 -39.42
CA ARG A 298 17.90 -18.15 -39.44
C ARG A 298 18.29 -18.54 -40.86
#